data_AF-A0A3D9H0V2-F1
#
_entry.id   AF-A0A3D9H0V2-F1
#
_cell.length_a   1.000
_cell.length_b   1.000
_cell.length_c   1.000
_cell.angle_alpha   90.00
_cell.angle_beta   90.00
_cell.angle_gamma   90.00
#
_symmetry.space_group_name_H-M   'P 1'
#
loop_
_entity.id
_entity.type
_entity.pdbx_description
1 polymer ?
#
loop_
_entity_poly.entity_id
_entity_poly.type
_entity_poly.pdbx_seq_one_letter_code
_entity_poly.pdbx_strand_id
1 'polypeptide(L)'
;MNFTIEMKQVRNFSRIVLFLCCTHLVIGCKNYYNDTIDWMDNLEPNSTIETVKESQPKFVHINWNDPEKVRNENRYYIREIKGSYDPLGMSHILVFIDGKFDRRESHK
;
A
#
# COMPACT_ATOMS: atom_id res chain seq x y z
N MET A 1 -55.17 12.48 16.78
CA MET A 1 -54.52 11.23 16.31
C MET A 1 -53.66 11.54 15.07
N ASN A 2 -52.68 12.47 15.19
CA ASN A 2 -51.81 12.87 14.07
C ASN A 2 -50.34 13.01 14.52
N PHE A 3 -50.11 13.52 15.74
CA PHE A 3 -48.76 13.64 16.34
C PHE A 3 -47.96 12.33 16.42
N THR A 4 -48.60 11.21 16.73
CA THR A 4 -47.91 9.92 16.89
C THR A 4 -47.39 9.35 15.56
N ILE A 5 -48.00 9.75 14.44
CA ILE A 5 -47.64 9.29 13.08
C ILE A 5 -46.42 10.07 12.59
N GLU A 6 -46.40 11.40 12.78
CA GLU A 6 -45.27 12.26 12.40
C GLU A 6 -43.97 11.90 13.14
N MET A 7 -44.04 11.65 14.46
CA MET A 7 -42.86 11.26 15.24
C MET A 7 -42.28 9.89 14.82
N LYS A 8 -43.11 8.95 14.35
CA LYS A 8 -42.65 7.67 13.80
C LYS A 8 -41.94 7.87 12.46
N GLN A 9 -42.45 8.77 11.62
CA GLN A 9 -41.89 9.05 10.30
C GLN A 9 -40.52 9.72 10.40
N VAL A 10 -40.35 10.71 11.28
CA VAL A 10 -39.07 11.40 11.54
C VAL A 10 -38.02 10.43 12.11
N ARG A 11 -38.41 9.56 13.05
CA ARG A 11 -37.50 8.55 13.62
C ARG A 11 -37.05 7.50 12.61
N ASN A 12 -37.92 7.10 11.68
CA ASN A 12 -37.56 6.17 10.60
C ASN A 12 -36.68 6.83 9.53
N PHE A 13 -36.93 8.11 9.20
CA PHE A 13 -36.08 8.88 8.29
C PHE A 13 -34.66 9.08 8.84
N SER A 14 -34.55 9.44 10.12
CA SER A 14 -33.26 9.54 10.83
C SER A 14 -32.47 8.22 10.82
N ARG A 15 -33.14 7.08 11.00
CA ARG A 15 -32.51 5.74 10.90
C ARG A 15 -32.02 5.42 9.49
N ILE A 16 -32.76 5.80 8.45
CA ILE A 16 -32.37 5.59 7.04
C ILE A 16 -31.16 6.46 6.67
N VAL A 17 -31.15 7.73 7.10
CA VAL A 17 -30.01 8.64 6.89
C VAL A 17 -28.76 8.14 7.62
N LEU A 18 -28.91 7.63 8.84
CA LEU A 18 -27.80 7.03 9.59
C LEU A 18 -27.25 5.78 8.90
N PHE A 19 -28.12 4.93 8.37
CA PHE A 19 -27.73 3.72 7.63
C PHE A 19 -27.00 4.07 6.32
N LEU A 20 -27.46 5.07 5.58
CA LEU A 20 -26.80 5.58 4.37
C LEU A 20 -25.44 6.25 4.67
N CYS A 21 -25.30 6.96 5.78
CA CYS A 21 -24.00 7.47 6.24
C CYS A 21 -23.02 6.34 6.57
N CYS A 22 -23.48 5.27 7.24
CA CYS A 22 -22.63 4.14 7.58
C CYS A 22 -22.16 3.34 6.36
N THR A 23 -22.98 3.23 5.30
CA THR A 23 -22.57 2.51 4.07
C THR A 23 -21.53 3.27 3.23
N HIS A 24 -21.36 4.58 3.43
CA HIS A 24 -20.31 5.37 2.78
C HIS A 24 -18.96 5.30 3.52
N LEU A 25 -18.92 4.78 4.75
CA LEU A 25 -17.68 4.59 5.50
C LEU A 25 -16.95 3.27 5.16
N VAL A 26 -17.60 2.37 4.41
CA VAL A 26 -17.04 1.06 4.00
C VAL A 26 -16.45 1.07 2.59
N ILE A 27 -16.24 2.25 2.01
CA ILE A 27 -15.56 2.40 0.71
C ILE A 27 -14.06 2.10 0.90
N GLY A 28 -13.75 0.80 0.90
CA GLY A 28 -12.48 0.19 0.54
C GLY A 28 -11.24 0.68 1.29
N CYS A 29 -10.74 -0.11 2.24
CA CYS A 29 -9.31 -0.13 2.49
C CYS A 29 -8.61 -0.54 1.18
N LYS A 30 -7.94 0.42 0.50
CA LYS A 30 -7.21 0.14 -0.73
C LYS A 30 -6.06 -0.82 -0.42
N ASN A 31 -6.00 -1.94 -1.13
CA ASN A 31 -4.86 -2.85 -1.05
C ASN A 31 -3.75 -2.36 -1.97
N TYR A 32 -2.64 -1.93 -1.39
CA TYR A 32 -1.50 -1.34 -2.10
C TYR A 32 -0.47 -2.36 -2.61
N TYR A 33 -0.77 -3.66 -2.52
CA TYR A 33 0.15 -4.70 -2.99
C TYR A 33 0.47 -4.53 -4.48
N ASN A 34 -0.55 -4.50 -5.34
CA ASN A 34 -0.36 -4.36 -6.78
C ASN A 34 0.28 -3.01 -7.13
N ASP A 35 -0.10 -1.92 -6.46
CA ASP A 35 0.54 -0.62 -6.65
C ASP A 35 2.05 -0.68 -6.32
N THR A 36 2.46 -1.53 -5.37
CA THR A 36 3.87 -1.75 -5.03
C THR A 36 4.58 -2.52 -6.14
N ILE A 37 3.97 -3.58 -6.68
CA ILE A 37 4.53 -4.33 -7.81
C ILE A 37 4.68 -3.42 -9.03
N ASP A 38 3.63 -2.67 -9.37
CA ASP A 38 3.61 -1.74 -10.49
C ASP A 38 4.70 -0.68 -10.34
N TRP A 39 4.89 -0.12 -9.14
CA TRP A 39 5.98 0.81 -8.88
C TRP A 39 7.35 0.18 -9.13
N MET A 40 7.61 -1.03 -8.61
CA MET A 40 8.89 -1.72 -8.80
C MET A 40 9.17 -2.06 -10.27
N ASP A 41 8.14 -2.50 -11.01
CA ASP A 41 8.26 -2.88 -12.41
C ASP A 41 8.52 -1.67 -13.33
N ASN A 42 8.18 -0.46 -12.87
CA ASN A 42 8.42 0.79 -13.60
C ASN A 42 9.68 1.55 -13.15
N LEU A 43 10.51 0.99 -12.26
CA LEU A 43 11.80 1.58 -11.93
C LEU A 43 12.74 1.52 -13.13
N GLU A 44 13.35 2.66 -13.47
CA GLU A 44 14.28 2.74 -14.59
C GLU A 44 15.59 1.99 -14.27
N PRO A 45 16.03 1.05 -15.13
CA PRO A 45 17.33 0.42 -14.99
C PRO A 45 18.46 1.44 -14.94
N ASN A 46 19.50 1.18 -14.14
CA ASN A 46 20.64 2.07 -13.92
C ASN A 46 20.35 3.39 -13.18
N SER A 47 19.13 3.57 -12.65
CA SER A 47 18.82 4.67 -11.73
C SER A 47 19.66 4.55 -10.45
N THR A 48 19.97 5.70 -9.82
CA THR A 48 20.70 5.67 -8.53
C THR A 48 19.73 5.36 -7.40
N ILE A 49 20.29 4.96 -6.26
CA ILE A 49 19.50 4.74 -5.04
C ILE A 49 18.70 5.99 -4.63
N GLU A 50 19.23 7.19 -4.84
CA GLU A 50 18.54 8.45 -4.54
C GLU A 50 17.29 8.61 -5.42
N THR A 51 17.40 8.37 -6.73
CA THR A 51 16.26 8.44 -7.65
C THR A 51 15.18 7.42 -7.28
N VAL A 52 15.56 6.20 -6.90
CA VAL A 52 14.60 5.19 -6.46
C VAL A 52 13.94 5.56 -5.13
N LYS A 53 14.69 6.15 -4.19
CA LYS A 53 14.15 6.68 -2.93
C LYS A 53 13.15 7.81 -3.16
N GLU A 54 13.43 8.71 -4.10
CA GLU A 54 12.56 9.84 -4.45
C GLU A 54 11.23 9.38 -5.07
N SER A 55 11.25 8.28 -5.84
CA SER A 55 10.04 7.71 -6.45
C SER A 55 9.25 6.80 -5.51
N GLN A 56 9.78 6.48 -4.32
CA GLN A 56 9.17 5.54 -3.39
C GLN A 56 7.76 5.99 -2.95
N PRO A 57 6.73 5.14 -3.11
CA PRO A 57 5.39 5.44 -2.61
C PRO A 57 5.35 5.49 -1.08
N LYS A 58 4.53 6.39 -0.53
CA LYS A 58 4.36 6.59 0.93
C LYS A 58 3.85 5.36 1.69
N PHE A 59 3.23 4.41 0.99
CA PHE A 59 2.71 3.16 1.55
C PHE A 59 3.75 2.03 1.55
N VAL A 60 4.90 2.19 0.90
CA VAL A 60 6.00 1.22 0.90
C VAL A 60 7.01 1.63 1.96
N HIS A 61 7.50 0.68 2.76
CA HIS A 61 8.57 0.89 3.73
C HIS A 61 9.78 0.03 3.39
N ILE A 62 10.94 0.67 3.21
CA ILE A 62 12.23 0.04 2.97
C ILE A 62 13.23 0.63 3.97
N ASN A 63 14.02 -0.22 4.61
CA ASN A 63 15.15 0.25 5.40
C ASN A 63 16.38 0.46 4.51
N TRP A 64 16.53 1.67 3.99
CA TRP A 64 17.63 2.04 3.10
C TRP A 64 19.01 2.10 3.75
N ASN A 65 19.09 2.08 5.08
CA ASN A 65 20.35 2.19 5.81
C ASN A 65 20.98 0.83 6.11
N ASP A 66 20.25 -0.25 5.86
CA ASP A 66 20.65 -1.62 6.18
C ASP A 66 20.38 -2.57 5.00
N PRO A 67 21.10 -2.41 3.88
CA PRO A 67 21.03 -3.37 2.78
C PRO A 67 21.67 -4.70 3.17
N GLU A 68 21.09 -5.80 2.71
CA GLU A 68 21.80 -7.07 2.69
C GLU A 68 22.86 -7.03 1.58
N LYS A 69 24.12 -7.25 1.95
CA LYS A 69 25.25 -7.27 1.02
C LYS A 69 25.57 -8.70 0.60
N VAL A 70 25.41 -9.00 -0.69
CA VAL A 70 25.72 -10.32 -1.25
C VAL A 70 26.64 -10.12 -2.45
N ARG A 71 27.91 -10.51 -2.33
CA ARG A 71 28.94 -10.30 -3.37
C ARG A 71 29.06 -8.81 -3.73
N ASN A 72 28.70 -8.44 -4.95
CA ASN A 72 28.67 -7.07 -5.48
C ASN A 72 27.26 -6.45 -5.48
N GLU A 73 26.28 -7.12 -4.86
CA GLU A 73 24.90 -6.68 -4.78
C GLU A 73 24.57 -6.05 -3.43
N ASN A 74 23.87 -4.92 -3.46
CA ASN A 74 23.14 -4.38 -2.31
C ASN A 74 21.65 -4.67 -2.50
N ARG A 75 21.06 -5.42 -1.58
CA ARG A 75 19.68 -5.89 -1.64
C ARG A 75 18.85 -5.18 -0.58
N TYR A 76 17.83 -4.44 -1.02
CA TYR A 76 16.95 -3.66 -0.15
C TYR A 76 15.57 -4.32 -0.08
N TYR A 77 15.22 -4.80 1.10
CA TYR A 77 13.95 -5.48 1.34
C TYR A 77 12.84 -4.48 1.60
N ILE A 78 11.70 -4.70 0.96
CA ILE A 78 10.44 -4.08 1.36
C ILE A 78 10.00 -4.74 2.67
N ARG A 79 9.98 -3.95 3.74
CA ARG A 79 9.65 -4.38 5.10
C ARG A 79 8.15 -4.36 5.37
N GLU A 80 7.45 -3.39 4.78
CA GLU A 80 6.02 -3.19 4.98
C GLU A 80 5.39 -2.57 3.74
N ILE A 81 4.19 -3.04 3.39
CA ILE A 81 3.29 -2.38 2.45
C ILE A 81 2.02 -2.02 3.24
N LYS A 82 1.85 -0.75 3.59
CA LYS A 82 0.72 -0.27 4.37
C LYS A 82 -0.59 -0.54 3.64
N GLY A 83 -1.60 -1.00 4.37
CA GLY A 83 -2.90 -1.33 3.79
C GLY A 83 -2.90 -2.58 2.92
N SER A 84 -1.80 -3.32 2.87
CA SER A 84 -1.74 -4.64 2.25
C SER A 84 -1.85 -5.74 3.30
N TYR A 85 -2.59 -6.79 2.95
CA TYR A 85 -2.55 -8.07 3.65
C TYR A 85 -1.92 -9.07 2.69
N ASP A 86 -0.76 -9.60 3.07
CA ASP A 86 -0.05 -10.60 2.29
C ASP A 86 -0.14 -11.98 2.96
N PRO A 87 -1.15 -12.79 2.60
CA PRO A 87 -1.29 -14.15 3.14
C PRO A 87 -0.24 -15.12 2.61
N LEU A 88 0.48 -14.78 1.54
CA LEU A 88 1.46 -15.66 0.90
C LEU A 88 2.86 -15.50 1.51
N GLY A 89 3.12 -14.40 2.23
CA GLY A 89 4.39 -14.12 2.88
C GLY A 89 5.50 -13.76 1.89
N MET A 90 5.13 -13.08 0.81
CA MET A 90 6.06 -12.66 -0.23
C MET A 90 7.03 -11.60 0.28
N SER A 91 8.31 -11.84 0.05
CA SER A 91 9.37 -10.86 0.23
C SER A 91 9.68 -10.20 -1.10
N HIS A 92 9.73 -8.87 -1.12
CA HIS A 92 10.12 -8.09 -2.29
C HIS A 92 11.46 -7.40 -2.05
N ILE A 93 12.33 -7.43 -3.07
CA ILE A 93 13.71 -6.97 -2.95
C ILE A 93 14.05 -6.09 -4.15
N LEU A 94 14.68 -4.94 -3.91
CA LEU A 94 15.34 -4.14 -4.94
C LEU A 94 16.84 -4.42 -4.90
N VAL A 95 17.41 -4.79 -6.04
CA VAL A 95 18.82 -5.18 -6.16
C VAL A 95 19.58 -4.08 -6.89
N PHE A 96 20.68 -3.65 -6.28
CA PHE A 96 21.59 -2.66 -6.83
C PHE A 96 22.97 -3.26 -7.04
N ILE A 97 23.54 -3.08 -8.22
CA ILE A 97 24.92 -3.46 -8.57
C ILE A 97 25.69 -2.18 -8.82
N ASP A 98 26.85 -2.03 -8.19
CA ASP A 98 27.70 -0.83 -8.31
C ASP A 98 26.96 0.50 -8.06
N GLY A 99 25.99 0.48 -7.13
CA GLY A 99 25.18 1.64 -6.74
C GLY A 99 24.05 1.98 -7.70
N LYS A 100 23.79 1.13 -8.70
CA LYS A 100 22.76 1.33 -9.72
C LYS A 100 21.69 0.26 -9.63
N PHE A 101 20.43 0.66 -9.81
CA PHE A 101 19.31 -0.27 -9.84
C PHE A 101 19.48 -1.24 -11.00
N ASP A 102 19.46 -2.54 -10.70
CA ASP A 102 19.62 -3.60 -11.68
C ASP A 102 18.27 -4.29 -11.94
N ARG A 103 17.65 -4.79 -10.86
CA ARG A 103 16.42 -5.59 -10.94
C ARG A 103 15.63 -5.57 -9.64
N ARG A 104 14.38 -6.01 -9.72
CA ARG A 104 13.56 -6.40 -8.57
C ARG A 104 13.44 -7.91 -8.49
N GLU A 105 13.31 -8.43 -7.27
CA GLU A 105 13.07 -9.84 -7.01
C GLU A 105 11.86 -10.03 -6.10
N SER A 106 11.25 -11.21 -6.14
CA SER A 106 10.16 -11.57 -5.25
C SER A 106 10.28 -13.05 -4.89
N HIS A 107 10.25 -13.35 -3.60
CA HIS A 107 10.47 -14.70 -3.06
C HIS A 107 9.38 -15.03 -2.04
N LYS A 108 9.10 -16.31 -1.83
CA LYS A 108 8.18 -16.79 -0.78
C LYS A 108 8.99 -17.31 0.41
#